data_AF-A0A8H4C3C0-F1
#
_entry.id   AF-A0A8H4C3C0-F1
#
_cell.length_a   1.000
_cell.length_b   1.000
_cell.length_c   1.000
_cell.angle_alpha   90.00
_cell.angle_beta   90.00
_cell.angle_gamma   90.00
#
_symmetry.space_group_name_H-M   'P 1'
#
loop_
_entity.id
_entity.type
_entity.pdbx_description
1 polymer ?
#
loop_
_entity_poly.entity_id
_entity_poly.type
_entity_poly.pdbx_seq_one_letter_code
_entity_poly.pdbx_strand_id
1 'polypeptide(L)'
;MRLILSLLSGAALVASSKTPSLVAQYRTRQQVLPHVADFVFQDDCIYTLDSSSTKPGILRQKGITTWQDALATNEHWGSWNILKDSSELSSQGYFDYRIQPPPTLEAVDTVVAETIALLASRNDDSTVSARPTLKWQAIKALLDGIMPFSARTAANKDPFWRPEWVPDPSAIAPLYWDSEILAKTLEGLWLGSVDAQLHVDGDRAVHVSLDAADAFRRNHPDAPPIHLALAQASLTLAENWPRFAELGVDVVFQYQFSQLAPMWIPDTFNSIGEYRMGNLDAYLMHRSRRLDAPQCTVDPLDVWLALKAGVTRWGDPSSPNSAASSSELYDGPFPGRGISRESVLKGATINGAKFLRADEQIGSLEVGKLADIIVTEKNFFEVPDEELGRNRVLLTMLGGEVDGAQSIFGRYITPKFPNNNTVTAKMARRVIGGLHGEHLDTQGRAEVVRMRKHQGCGHGQAH
;
A
#
# COMPACT_ATOMS: atom_id res chain seq x y z
N MET A 1 2.32 -17.67 -11.53
CA MET A 1 1.36 -16.85 -10.74
C MET A 1 1.72 -15.36 -10.91
N ARG A 2 0.85 -14.39 -10.63
CA ARG A 2 1.18 -12.94 -10.74
C ARG A 2 0.94 -12.27 -9.39
N LEU A 3 1.55 -11.11 -9.14
CA LEU A 3 1.37 -10.31 -7.92
C LEU A 3 1.32 -8.84 -8.30
N ILE A 4 0.20 -8.19 -8.00
CA ILE A 4 -0.03 -6.75 -8.09
C ILE A 4 -0.09 -6.24 -6.66
N LEU A 5 0.77 -5.27 -6.34
CA LEU A 5 0.90 -4.76 -4.98
C LEU A 5 0.56 -3.27 -4.94
N SER A 6 -0.40 -2.85 -4.12
CA SER A 6 -0.53 -1.43 -3.78
C SER A 6 0.39 -1.11 -2.60
N LEU A 7 1.34 -0.21 -2.83
CA LEU A 7 2.31 0.31 -1.88
C LEU A 7 1.74 1.62 -1.32
N LEU A 8 1.67 1.79 0.00
CA LEU A 8 1.47 3.11 0.59
C LEU A 8 2.85 3.69 0.88
N SER A 9 3.14 4.94 0.51
CA SER A 9 4.29 5.69 1.03
C SER A 9 3.86 6.45 2.30
N GLY A 10 4.61 6.30 3.39
CA GLY A 10 4.19 6.66 4.74
C GLY A 10 3.82 8.13 4.98
N ALA A 11 2.79 8.34 5.79
CA ALA A 11 2.63 9.54 6.61
C ALA A 11 2.38 9.11 8.05
N ALA A 12 3.37 9.30 8.92
CA ALA A 12 3.16 9.21 10.36
C ALA A 12 2.20 10.34 10.78
N LEU A 13 1.00 9.98 11.27
CA LEU A 13 0.09 10.92 11.92
C LEU A 13 0.66 11.28 13.31
N VAL A 14 1.12 12.51 13.48
CA VAL A 14 1.42 13.06 14.82
C VAL A 14 0.08 13.42 15.47
N ALA A 15 -0.39 12.58 16.38
CA ALA A 15 -1.52 12.91 17.25
C ALA A 15 -1.08 13.94 18.30
N SER A 16 -1.60 15.17 18.23
CA SER A 16 -1.42 16.15 19.31
C SER A 16 -2.47 15.92 20.40
N SER A 17 -2.11 15.23 21.49
CA SER A 17 -2.94 15.20 22.71
C SER A 17 -2.42 16.22 23.72
N LYS A 18 -3.18 17.31 23.93
CA LYS A 18 -3.00 18.21 25.06
C LYS A 18 -3.68 17.62 26.29
N THR A 19 -2.93 17.03 27.23
CA THR A 19 -3.16 17.16 28.69
C THR A 19 -2.00 16.56 29.51
N PRO A 20 -1.67 17.12 30.69
CA PRO A 20 -0.36 16.94 31.31
C PRO A 20 -0.39 15.98 32.51
N SER A 21 0.48 14.97 32.52
CA SER A 21 1.40 14.65 33.63
C SER A 21 2.30 13.48 33.20
N LEU A 22 3.53 13.44 33.71
CA LEU A 22 4.68 12.58 33.36
C LEU A 22 5.76 13.16 32.42
N VAL A 23 5.77 14.49 32.17
CA VAL A 23 6.96 15.18 31.63
C VAL A 23 7.83 15.72 32.76
N ALA A 24 8.60 14.87 33.43
CA ALA A 24 9.63 15.32 34.37
C ALA A 24 10.70 14.26 34.64
N GLN A 25 11.37 13.72 33.61
CA GLN A 25 12.69 13.09 33.82
C GLN A 25 13.62 13.02 32.59
N TYR A 26 13.22 13.53 31.42
CA TYR A 26 14.07 13.49 30.21
C TYR A 26 14.38 14.87 29.58
N ARG A 27 14.34 15.95 30.37
CA ARG A 27 14.79 17.28 29.93
C ARG A 27 16.21 17.56 30.39
N THR A 28 17.21 17.02 29.70
CA THR A 28 18.54 17.64 29.59
C THR A 28 19.30 17.02 28.43
N ARG A 29 19.25 17.71 27.28
CA ARG A 29 20.14 17.68 26.09
C ARG A 29 19.32 17.74 24.79
N GLN A 30 18.67 18.88 24.58
CA GLN A 30 18.37 19.35 23.23
C GLN A 30 18.81 20.81 23.16
N GLN A 31 19.95 21.04 22.51
CA GLN A 31 20.27 22.32 21.90
C GLN A 31 20.85 22.05 20.52
N VAL A 32 20.09 22.51 19.52
CA VAL A 32 20.50 23.04 18.21
C VAL A 32 21.17 22.06 17.24
N LEU A 33 20.39 21.53 16.28
CA LEU A 33 20.79 21.31 14.88
C LEU A 33 19.51 21.27 14.00
N PRO A 34 19.41 22.04 12.90
CA PRO A 34 18.28 22.01 11.96
C PRO A 34 18.52 20.98 10.83
N HIS A 35 17.44 20.37 10.34
CA HIS A 35 17.33 19.59 9.10
C HIS A 35 18.28 18.39 8.92
N VAL A 36 17.97 17.24 9.54
CA VAL A 36 18.36 15.92 9.02
C VAL A 36 17.17 14.98 9.25
N ALA A 37 16.57 14.52 8.15
CA ALA A 37 15.59 13.44 8.17
C ALA A 37 16.36 12.12 8.22
N ASP A 38 16.69 11.66 9.42
CA ASP A 38 17.18 10.31 9.65
C ASP A 38 16.01 9.43 10.13
N PHE A 39 15.45 8.64 9.22
CA PHE A 39 14.73 7.42 9.57
C PHE A 39 15.41 6.25 8.86
N VAL A 40 16.16 5.48 9.62
CA VAL A 40 16.71 4.18 9.25
C VAL A 40 15.79 3.12 9.86
N PHE A 41 15.11 2.30 9.04
CA PHE A 41 14.49 1.07 9.51
C PHE A 41 14.58 -0.07 8.48
N GLN A 42 15.06 -1.21 9.00
CA GLN A 42 14.97 -2.62 8.57
C GLN A 42 15.10 -2.99 7.09
N ASP A 43 16.00 -3.95 6.83
CA ASP A 43 16.47 -4.49 5.55
C ASP A 43 15.41 -5.04 4.55
N ASP A 44 14.13 -4.70 4.64
CA ASP A 44 13.10 -5.17 3.70
C ASP A 44 11.93 -4.19 3.43
N CYS A 45 11.92 -2.95 3.97
CA CYS A 45 10.85 -1.95 3.70
C CYS A 45 11.35 -0.50 3.51
N ILE A 46 10.56 0.31 2.77
CA ILE A 46 11.05 1.41 1.93
C ILE A 46 10.41 2.77 2.32
N TYR A 47 11.21 3.76 2.74
CA TYR A 47 10.67 5.01 3.35
C TYR A 47 11.15 6.37 2.79
N THR A 48 12.03 6.44 1.78
CA THR A 48 12.59 7.75 1.34
C THR A 48 12.88 7.84 -0.16
N LEU A 49 13.17 9.04 -0.68
CA LEU A 49 13.65 9.32 -2.06
C LEU A 49 14.84 8.45 -2.53
N ASP A 50 15.60 7.87 -1.59
CA ASP A 50 16.69 6.90 -1.86
C ASP A 50 16.17 5.56 -2.42
N SER A 51 14.87 5.32 -2.28
CA SER A 51 14.15 4.09 -2.67
C SER A 51 14.02 3.84 -4.16
N SER A 52 14.10 4.89 -5.00
CA SER A 52 13.87 4.73 -6.44
C SER A 52 14.89 3.72 -7.02
N SER A 53 16.12 3.72 -6.52
CA SER A 53 17.19 2.81 -6.96
C SER A 53 17.12 1.37 -6.41
N THR A 54 16.53 1.14 -5.23
CA THR A 54 16.49 -0.18 -4.56
C THR A 54 15.15 -0.91 -4.73
N LYS A 55 14.06 -0.16 -4.84
CA LYS A 55 12.67 -0.65 -4.95
C LYS A 55 12.44 -1.56 -6.16
N PRO A 56 12.93 -1.28 -7.38
CA PRO A 56 12.80 -2.19 -8.52
C PRO A 56 13.38 -3.60 -8.25
N GLY A 57 14.51 -3.65 -7.52
CA GLY A 57 15.15 -4.91 -7.15
C GLY A 57 14.31 -5.76 -6.19
N ILE A 58 13.76 -5.15 -5.13
CA ILE A 58 12.92 -5.83 -4.15
C ILE A 58 11.62 -6.34 -4.81
N LEU A 59 10.93 -5.50 -5.57
CA LEU A 59 9.68 -5.87 -6.26
C LEU A 59 9.89 -7.11 -7.15
N ARG A 60 10.96 -7.08 -7.93
CA ARG A 60 11.34 -8.17 -8.82
C ARG A 60 11.70 -9.45 -8.06
N GLN A 61 12.41 -9.37 -6.93
CA GLN A 61 12.69 -10.54 -6.09
C GLN A 61 11.43 -11.14 -5.46
N LYS A 62 10.42 -10.31 -5.20
CA LYS A 62 9.12 -10.72 -4.65
C LYS A 62 8.11 -11.11 -5.73
N GLY A 63 8.47 -11.03 -7.02
CA GLY A 63 7.59 -11.41 -8.13
C GLY A 63 6.52 -10.37 -8.50
N ILE A 64 6.70 -9.11 -8.09
CA ILE A 64 5.76 -8.04 -8.34
C ILE A 64 6.12 -7.37 -9.67
N THR A 65 5.25 -7.52 -10.67
CA THR A 65 5.45 -6.95 -12.02
C THR A 65 4.65 -5.66 -12.24
N THR A 66 3.70 -5.37 -11.35
CA THR A 66 2.87 -4.16 -11.38
C THR A 66 2.59 -3.71 -9.96
N TRP A 67 2.65 -2.41 -9.71
CA TRP A 67 2.37 -1.84 -8.40
C TRP A 67 1.65 -0.51 -8.49
N GLN A 68 0.99 -0.14 -7.39
CA GLN A 68 0.25 1.11 -7.25
C GLN A 68 0.71 1.85 -6.00
N ASP A 69 1.31 3.04 -6.13
CA ASP A 69 1.64 3.90 -5.00
C ASP A 69 0.43 4.75 -4.62
N ALA A 70 -0.19 4.38 -3.51
CA ALA A 70 -1.49 4.89 -3.09
C ALA A 70 -1.41 6.21 -2.30
N LEU A 71 -0.26 6.88 -2.22
CA LEU A 71 -0.13 8.22 -1.59
C LEU A 71 0.87 9.11 -2.35
N ALA A 72 0.86 9.01 -3.68
CA ALA A 72 1.81 9.71 -4.52
C ALA A 72 1.70 11.23 -4.36
N THR A 73 2.85 11.88 -4.32
CA THR A 73 3.00 13.34 -4.22
C THR A 73 3.82 13.87 -5.41
N ASN A 74 3.94 15.19 -5.51
CA ASN A 74 4.72 15.85 -6.57
C ASN A 74 6.18 15.38 -6.63
N GLU A 75 6.76 14.99 -5.50
CA GLU A 75 8.16 14.56 -5.39
C GLU A 75 8.43 13.23 -6.11
N HIS A 76 7.41 12.40 -6.28
CA HIS A 76 7.56 11.07 -6.87
C HIS A 76 7.74 11.13 -8.39
N TRP A 77 7.06 12.05 -9.07
CA TRP A 77 7.01 12.06 -10.54
C TRP A 77 8.39 12.15 -11.20
N GLY A 78 9.26 13.06 -10.72
CA GLY A 78 10.58 13.26 -11.31
C GLY A 78 11.50 12.04 -11.15
N SER A 79 11.63 11.52 -9.93
CA SER A 79 12.54 10.41 -9.62
C SER A 79 12.17 9.13 -10.37
N TRP A 80 10.87 8.82 -10.52
CA TRP A 80 10.44 7.63 -11.26
C TRP A 80 10.64 7.76 -12.77
N ASN A 81 10.46 8.94 -13.35
CA ASN A 81 10.72 9.14 -14.78
C ASN A 81 12.21 9.01 -15.11
N ILE A 82 13.11 9.47 -14.22
CA ILE A 82 14.56 9.25 -14.38
C ILE A 82 14.88 7.74 -14.51
N LEU A 83 14.25 6.89 -13.69
CA LEU A 83 14.42 5.43 -13.77
C LEU A 83 13.79 4.80 -15.01
N LYS A 84 12.63 5.31 -15.43
CA LYS A 84 11.98 4.87 -16.67
C LYS A 84 12.88 5.17 -17.87
N ASP A 85 13.52 6.33 -17.87
CA ASP A 85 14.38 6.80 -18.96
C ASP A 85 15.75 6.11 -18.94
N SER A 86 16.27 5.74 -17.76
CA SER A 86 17.49 4.94 -17.64
C SER A 86 17.31 3.46 -17.99
N SER A 87 16.09 3.01 -18.30
CA SER A 87 15.74 1.61 -18.53
C SER A 87 16.01 0.69 -17.33
N GLU A 88 16.05 1.25 -16.12
CA GLU A 88 16.23 0.51 -14.85
C GLU A 88 14.90 0.16 -14.18
N LEU A 89 13.78 0.69 -14.68
CA LEU A 89 12.46 0.30 -14.23
C LEU A 89 12.16 -1.15 -14.66
N SER A 90 11.70 -1.97 -13.71
CA SER A 90 11.52 -3.42 -13.87
C SER A 90 10.08 -3.88 -13.62
N SER A 91 9.13 -2.94 -13.52
CA SER A 91 7.71 -3.19 -13.26
C SER A 91 6.85 -2.00 -13.68
N GLN A 92 5.58 -2.25 -13.97
CA GLN A 92 4.59 -1.19 -14.25
C GLN A 92 4.28 -0.42 -12.96
N GLY A 93 4.32 0.91 -13.01
CA GLY A 93 4.00 1.76 -11.87
C GLY A 93 2.71 2.54 -12.08
N TYR A 94 1.83 2.53 -11.08
CA TYR A 94 0.62 3.33 -11.00
C TYR A 94 0.72 4.24 -9.78
N PHE A 95 0.18 5.45 -9.88
CA PHE A 95 0.26 6.46 -8.83
C PHE A 95 -1.12 7.05 -8.58
N ASP A 96 -1.57 6.95 -7.33
CA ASP A 96 -2.76 7.63 -6.85
C ASP A 96 -2.32 8.93 -6.21
N TYR A 97 -2.57 10.06 -6.89
CA TYR A 97 -2.15 11.35 -6.40
C TYR A 97 -2.94 11.72 -5.13
N ARG A 98 -2.22 11.98 -4.03
CA ARG A 98 -2.84 12.35 -2.77
C ARG A 98 -3.47 13.73 -2.89
N ILE A 99 -4.77 13.79 -2.65
CA ILE A 99 -5.53 15.05 -2.52
C ILE A 99 -5.97 15.29 -1.08
N GLN A 100 -6.29 16.54 -0.77
CA GLN A 100 -6.84 16.98 0.51
C GLN A 100 -8.23 17.58 0.28
N PRO A 101 -9.12 17.59 1.29
CA PRO A 101 -10.42 18.20 1.17
C PRO A 101 -10.29 19.68 0.78
N PRO A 102 -11.01 20.14 -0.26
CA PRO A 102 -11.22 21.56 -0.49
C PRO A 102 -11.75 22.24 0.79
N PRO A 103 -11.30 23.46 1.10
CA PRO A 103 -11.70 24.13 2.34
C PRO A 103 -13.18 24.55 2.35
N THR A 104 -13.79 24.73 1.17
CA THR A 104 -15.20 25.08 0.99
C THR A 104 -15.77 24.45 -0.29
N LEU A 105 -17.10 24.44 -0.43
CA LEU A 105 -17.78 23.94 -1.63
C LEU A 105 -17.46 24.75 -2.90
N GLU A 106 -17.21 26.06 -2.76
CA GLU A 106 -16.84 26.94 -3.87
C GLU A 106 -15.44 26.63 -4.41
N ALA A 107 -14.56 26.07 -3.58
CA ALA A 107 -13.20 25.70 -3.98
C ALA A 107 -13.13 24.36 -4.74
N VAL A 108 -14.20 23.54 -4.71
CA VAL A 108 -14.21 22.19 -5.28
C VAL A 108 -13.87 22.19 -6.77
N ASP A 109 -14.53 23.03 -7.56
CA ASP A 109 -14.39 23.02 -9.03
C ASP A 109 -12.96 23.38 -9.46
N THR A 110 -12.32 24.31 -8.73
CA THR A 110 -10.91 24.66 -8.92
C THR A 110 -9.99 23.49 -8.60
N VAL A 111 -10.16 22.85 -7.44
CA VAL A 111 -9.32 21.71 -7.02
C VAL A 111 -9.47 20.53 -8.00
N VAL A 112 -10.68 20.25 -8.46
CA VAL A 112 -10.95 19.21 -9.47
C VAL A 112 -10.21 19.53 -10.77
N ALA A 113 -10.36 20.75 -11.29
CA ALA A 113 -9.73 21.17 -12.55
C ALA A 113 -8.19 21.11 -12.47
N GLU A 114 -7.61 21.60 -11.37
CA GLU A 114 -6.17 21.55 -11.13
C GLU A 114 -5.66 20.10 -11.03
N THR A 115 -6.41 19.23 -10.35
CA THR A 115 -6.06 17.81 -10.20
C THR A 115 -6.07 17.08 -11.55
N ILE A 116 -7.12 17.28 -12.36
CA ILE A 116 -7.22 16.68 -13.70
C ILE A 116 -6.05 17.16 -14.58
N ALA A 117 -5.77 18.47 -14.59
CA ALA A 117 -4.67 19.02 -15.38
C ALA A 117 -3.31 18.47 -14.93
N LEU A 118 -3.11 18.32 -13.62
CA LEU A 118 -1.89 17.76 -13.05
C LEU A 118 -1.69 16.31 -13.48
N LEU A 119 -2.71 15.46 -13.32
CA LEU A 119 -2.66 14.05 -13.69
C LEU A 119 -2.41 13.88 -15.19
N ALA A 120 -3.15 14.62 -16.02
CA ALA A 120 -2.96 14.62 -17.47
C ALA A 120 -1.54 15.03 -17.89
N SER A 121 -0.93 16.01 -17.22
CA SER A 121 0.46 16.42 -17.51
C SER A 121 1.51 15.36 -17.16
N ARG A 122 1.14 14.37 -16.35
CA ARG A 122 2.06 13.38 -15.78
C ARG A 122 1.86 11.97 -16.29
N ASN A 123 0.66 11.66 -16.77
CA ASN A 123 0.27 10.31 -17.16
C ASN A 123 1.03 9.86 -18.41
N ASP A 124 1.56 8.64 -18.37
CA ASP A 124 1.98 7.95 -19.57
C ASP A 124 0.74 7.34 -20.24
N ASP A 125 0.18 8.01 -21.25
CA ASP A 125 -1.07 7.54 -21.91
C ASP A 125 -0.88 6.30 -22.80
N SER A 126 0.35 5.78 -22.96
CA SER A 126 0.60 4.62 -23.82
C SER A 126 -0.03 3.34 -23.25
N THR A 127 -0.51 2.44 -24.12
CA THR A 127 -1.00 1.12 -23.66
C THR A 127 0.11 0.37 -22.94
N VAL A 128 -0.23 -0.30 -21.82
CA VAL A 128 0.72 -1.12 -21.06
C VAL A 128 1.41 -2.11 -22.00
N SER A 129 2.74 -2.14 -21.97
CA SER A 129 3.56 -2.94 -22.88
C SER A 129 4.71 -3.64 -22.13
N ALA A 130 5.56 -4.39 -22.85
CA ALA A 130 6.75 -4.99 -22.25
C ALA A 130 7.73 -3.95 -21.70
N ARG A 131 7.70 -2.70 -22.21
CA ARG A 131 8.39 -1.58 -21.58
C ARG A 131 7.52 -1.04 -20.45
N PRO A 132 8.03 -0.93 -19.21
CA PRO A 132 7.33 -0.30 -18.10
C PRO A 132 6.82 1.10 -18.42
N THR A 133 5.60 1.36 -17.96
CA THR A 133 4.92 2.65 -17.99
C THR A 133 4.70 3.17 -16.57
N LEU A 134 4.50 4.49 -16.44
CA LEU A 134 4.18 5.15 -15.18
C LEU A 134 2.85 5.88 -15.34
N LYS A 135 1.81 5.36 -14.71
CA LYS A 135 0.42 5.82 -14.86
C LYS A 135 0.00 6.72 -13.71
N TRP A 136 -0.52 7.90 -14.03
CA TRP A 136 -1.05 8.92 -13.13
C TRP A 136 -2.50 9.19 -13.50
N GLN A 137 -3.38 8.23 -13.19
CA GLN A 137 -4.78 8.22 -13.66
C GLN A 137 -5.80 8.21 -12.52
N ALA A 138 -5.33 8.26 -11.26
CA ALA A 138 -6.18 8.14 -10.09
C ALA A 138 -5.74 9.09 -8.96
N ILE A 139 -6.66 9.33 -8.03
CA ILE A 139 -6.36 10.02 -6.76
C ILE A 139 -6.39 9.07 -5.57
N LYS A 140 -5.73 9.50 -4.49
CA LYS A 140 -5.97 9.00 -3.14
C LYS A 140 -6.55 10.10 -2.27
N ALA A 141 -7.64 9.80 -1.56
CA ALA A 141 -8.11 10.63 -0.45
C ALA A 141 -8.22 9.80 0.84
N LEU A 142 -7.96 10.44 1.98
CA LEU A 142 -8.19 9.84 3.30
C LEU A 142 -9.48 10.39 3.87
N LEU A 143 -10.43 9.51 4.20
CA LEU A 143 -11.71 9.90 4.77
C LEU A 143 -11.72 9.81 6.29
N ASP A 144 -10.91 8.94 6.86
CA ASP A 144 -10.76 8.77 8.30
C ASP A 144 -9.36 8.26 8.68
N GLY A 145 -9.16 7.99 9.97
CA GLY A 145 -7.92 7.47 10.51
C GLY A 145 -7.92 5.96 10.63
N ILE A 146 -7.50 5.44 11.78
CA ILE A 146 -7.29 4.01 11.99
C ILE A 146 -7.99 3.47 13.25
N MET A 147 -8.28 2.18 13.20
CA MET A 147 -8.97 1.39 14.25
C MET A 147 -8.20 1.18 15.56
N PRO A 148 -6.84 1.04 15.60
CA PRO A 148 -6.12 0.70 16.83
C PRO A 148 -6.49 1.55 18.04
N PHE A 149 -6.59 0.91 19.20
CA PHE A 149 -7.04 1.52 20.46
C PHE A 149 -6.27 2.78 20.87
N SER A 150 -4.98 2.81 20.57
CA SER A 150 -4.12 3.97 20.84
C SER A 150 -4.47 5.20 20.00
N ALA A 151 -5.09 5.00 18.83
CA ALA A 151 -5.47 6.05 17.90
C ALA A 151 -6.97 6.38 17.97
N ARG A 152 -7.85 5.38 17.79
CA ARG A 152 -9.32 5.53 17.77
C ARG A 152 -9.79 6.66 16.83
N THR A 153 -9.20 6.71 15.62
CA THR A 153 -9.46 7.77 14.64
C THR A 153 -10.25 7.30 13.40
N ALA A 154 -10.56 6.01 13.30
CA ALA A 154 -11.50 5.51 12.29
C ALA A 154 -12.93 6.03 12.56
N ALA A 155 -13.61 6.49 11.51
CA ALA A 155 -14.93 7.08 11.62
C ALA A 155 -16.00 5.98 11.63
N ASN A 156 -16.47 5.62 12.82
CA ASN A 156 -17.53 4.64 13.05
C ASN A 156 -18.87 5.34 13.37
N LYS A 157 -19.98 4.62 13.15
CA LYS A 157 -21.33 5.10 13.48
C LYS A 157 -21.57 5.17 14.98
N ASP A 158 -21.15 4.14 15.72
CA ASP A 158 -21.18 4.15 17.19
C ASP A 158 -19.75 4.34 17.75
N PRO A 159 -19.61 4.86 18.98
CA PRO A 159 -18.30 5.19 19.52
C PRO A 159 -17.41 3.97 19.75
N PHE A 160 -16.11 4.24 19.84
CA PHE A 160 -15.18 3.32 20.49
C PHE A 160 -15.49 3.20 21.99
N TRP A 161 -15.10 2.07 22.58
CA TRP A 161 -15.19 1.84 24.02
C TRP A 161 -13.91 2.34 24.70
N ARG A 162 -14.06 2.88 25.91
CA ARG A 162 -12.96 3.37 26.78
C ARG A 162 -12.39 2.25 27.67
N PRO A 163 -11.34 2.49 28.47
CA PRO A 163 -10.75 1.54 29.42
C PRO A 163 -11.65 0.95 30.53
N GLU A 164 -12.90 0.63 30.27
CA GLU A 164 -13.78 -0.21 31.10
C GLU A 164 -14.67 -1.09 30.19
N TRP A 165 -14.36 -1.13 28.89
CA TRP A 165 -15.10 -1.85 27.86
C TRP A 165 -16.58 -1.47 27.80
N VAL A 166 -16.83 -0.16 27.90
CA VAL A 166 -18.15 0.46 27.74
C VAL A 166 -18.06 1.58 26.70
N PRO A 167 -19.16 1.87 25.97
CA PRO A 167 -19.21 2.96 25.01
C PRO A 167 -18.74 4.29 25.60
N ASP A 168 -17.89 5.00 24.86
CA ASP A 168 -17.47 6.36 25.17
C ASP A 168 -18.12 7.34 24.18
N PRO A 169 -19.23 8.01 24.54
CA PRO A 169 -19.93 8.92 23.64
C PRO A 169 -19.06 10.04 23.04
N SER A 170 -17.90 10.34 23.64
CA SER A 170 -16.94 11.31 23.13
C SER A 170 -15.96 10.74 22.09
N ALA A 171 -15.82 9.41 22.02
CA ALA A 171 -14.91 8.70 21.12
C ALA A 171 -15.57 8.35 19.78
N ILE A 172 -16.23 9.34 19.17
CA ILE A 172 -16.71 9.29 17.79
C ILE A 172 -15.75 10.11 16.94
N ALA A 173 -14.88 9.45 16.19
CA ALA A 173 -13.94 10.15 15.32
C ALA A 173 -14.69 10.90 14.20
N PRO A 174 -14.24 12.11 13.80
CA PRO A 174 -14.81 12.82 12.66
C PRO A 174 -14.38 12.20 11.34
N LEU A 175 -15.12 12.51 10.26
CA LEU A 175 -14.60 12.34 8.91
C LEU A 175 -13.64 13.50 8.60
N TYR A 176 -12.64 13.24 7.77
CA TYR A 176 -11.73 14.28 7.27
C TYR A 176 -12.35 15.13 6.16
N TRP A 177 -13.41 14.62 5.54
CA TRP A 177 -14.15 15.30 4.48
C TRP A 177 -15.57 15.59 4.93
N ASP A 178 -16.04 16.79 4.62
CA ASP A 178 -17.49 17.02 4.54
C ASP A 178 -18.09 16.17 3.42
N SER A 179 -19.28 15.62 3.64
CA SER A 179 -19.89 14.66 2.72
C SER A 179 -20.29 15.30 1.39
N GLU A 180 -20.73 16.56 1.39
CA GLU A 180 -21.11 17.28 0.18
C GLU A 180 -19.86 17.66 -0.62
N ILE A 181 -18.81 18.14 0.06
CA ILE A 181 -17.51 18.41 -0.57
C ILE A 181 -16.93 17.14 -1.21
N LEU A 182 -16.96 16.00 -0.50
CA LEU A 182 -16.50 14.72 -1.04
C LEU A 182 -17.28 14.33 -2.29
N ALA A 183 -18.61 14.32 -2.22
CA ALA A 183 -19.47 13.92 -3.33
C ALA A 183 -19.25 14.79 -4.56
N LYS A 184 -19.23 16.13 -4.41
CA LYS A 184 -18.98 17.06 -5.51
C LYS A 184 -17.56 16.91 -6.09
N THR A 185 -16.55 16.68 -5.24
CA THR A 185 -15.17 16.47 -5.69
C THR A 185 -15.05 15.19 -6.51
N LEU A 186 -15.58 14.07 -6.01
CA LEU A 186 -15.53 12.78 -6.72
C LEU A 186 -16.33 12.81 -8.02
N GLU A 187 -17.51 13.43 -8.02
CA GLU A 187 -18.32 13.63 -9.23
C GLU A 187 -17.52 14.36 -10.31
N GLY A 188 -16.90 15.50 -9.98
CA GLY A 188 -16.09 16.26 -10.92
C GLY A 188 -14.89 15.47 -11.46
N LEU A 189 -14.20 14.70 -10.60
CA LEU A 189 -13.08 13.85 -11.00
C LEU A 189 -13.51 12.70 -11.91
N TRP A 190 -14.62 12.01 -11.60
CA TRP A 190 -15.13 10.91 -12.43
C TRP A 190 -15.62 11.40 -13.81
N LEU A 191 -16.27 12.57 -13.88
CA LEU A 191 -16.59 13.21 -15.16
C LEU A 191 -15.32 13.58 -15.95
N GLY A 192 -14.22 13.87 -15.25
CA GLY A 192 -12.89 14.07 -15.81
C GLY A 192 -12.11 12.78 -16.14
N SER A 193 -12.73 11.60 -16.03
CA SER A 193 -12.09 10.29 -16.23
C SER A 193 -10.90 10.02 -15.28
N VAL A 194 -10.96 10.55 -14.06
CA VAL A 194 -9.98 10.27 -13.00
C VAL A 194 -10.56 9.24 -12.04
N ASP A 195 -9.84 8.13 -11.86
CA ASP A 195 -10.23 7.07 -10.93
C ASP A 195 -9.92 7.45 -9.46
N ALA A 196 -10.45 6.72 -8.49
CA ALA A 196 -10.27 7.06 -7.08
C ALA A 196 -10.02 5.84 -6.19
N GLN A 197 -9.09 6.01 -5.25
CA GLN A 197 -8.95 5.15 -4.09
C GLN A 197 -9.19 5.97 -2.82
N LEU A 198 -10.05 5.49 -1.92
CA LEU A 198 -10.33 6.15 -0.64
C LEU A 198 -9.80 5.29 0.50
N HIS A 199 -9.07 5.87 1.44
CA HIS A 199 -8.79 5.23 2.72
C HIS A 199 -10.04 5.36 3.60
N VAL A 200 -10.61 4.22 3.99
CA VAL A 200 -11.79 4.11 4.85
C VAL A 200 -11.62 2.95 5.81
N ASP A 201 -11.34 3.21 7.09
CA ASP A 201 -11.16 2.14 8.07
C ASP A 201 -12.47 1.85 8.82
N GLY A 202 -13.21 2.90 9.17
CA GLY A 202 -14.45 2.84 9.93
C GLY A 202 -15.72 2.72 9.09
N ASP A 203 -16.76 2.19 9.73
CA ASP A 203 -18.01 1.83 9.06
C ASP A 203 -18.80 3.04 8.51
N ARG A 204 -18.67 4.21 9.14
CA ARG A 204 -19.29 5.46 8.68
C ARG A 204 -18.56 6.02 7.46
N ALA A 205 -17.24 5.90 7.42
CA ALA A 205 -16.44 6.30 6.26
C ALA A 205 -16.77 5.44 5.02
N VAL A 206 -16.96 4.13 5.21
CA VAL A 206 -17.46 3.24 4.15
C VAL A 206 -18.84 3.68 3.67
N HIS A 207 -19.78 3.94 4.59
CA HIS A 207 -21.14 4.35 4.25
C HIS A 207 -21.16 5.64 3.41
N VAL A 208 -20.48 6.69 3.87
CA VAL A 208 -20.43 7.99 3.19
C VAL A 208 -19.75 7.89 1.82
N SER A 209 -18.74 7.03 1.67
CA SER A 209 -18.11 6.78 0.36
C SER A 209 -19.07 6.15 -0.64
N LEU A 210 -19.86 5.17 -0.19
CA LEU A 210 -20.85 4.50 -1.02
C LEU A 210 -22.02 5.45 -1.35
N ASP A 211 -22.37 6.38 -0.47
CA ASP A 211 -23.36 7.43 -0.74
C ASP A 211 -22.90 8.36 -1.87
N ALA A 212 -21.62 8.73 -1.90
CA ALA A 212 -21.06 9.54 -2.99
C ALA A 212 -21.11 8.80 -4.34
N ALA A 213 -20.75 7.51 -4.36
CA ALA A 213 -20.84 6.68 -5.56
C ALA A 213 -22.29 6.48 -6.04
N ASP A 214 -23.22 6.25 -5.11
CA ASP A 214 -24.65 6.14 -5.41
C ASP A 214 -25.23 7.45 -5.95
N ALA A 215 -24.88 8.59 -5.35
CA ALA A 215 -25.27 9.92 -5.83
C ALA A 215 -24.79 10.16 -7.26
N PHE A 216 -23.54 9.84 -7.56
CA PHE A 216 -23.02 9.94 -8.93
C PHE A 216 -23.80 9.08 -9.92
N ARG A 217 -24.06 7.81 -9.59
CA ARG A 217 -24.83 6.90 -10.47
C ARG A 217 -26.24 7.39 -10.74
N ARG A 218 -26.90 7.96 -9.73
CA ARG A 218 -28.25 8.54 -9.88
C ARG A 218 -28.24 9.82 -10.73
N ASN A 219 -27.24 10.67 -10.56
CA ASN A 219 -27.14 11.94 -11.28
C ASN A 219 -26.65 11.75 -12.73
N HIS A 220 -25.86 10.71 -12.99
CA HIS A 220 -25.25 10.42 -14.28
C HIS A 220 -25.49 8.96 -14.71
N PRO A 221 -26.75 8.57 -15.00
CA PRO A 221 -27.09 7.17 -15.31
C PRO A 221 -26.40 6.64 -16.59
N ASP A 222 -26.03 7.54 -17.50
CA ASP A 222 -25.38 7.21 -18.78
C ASP A 222 -23.84 7.33 -18.71
N ALA A 223 -23.27 7.70 -17.55
CA ALA A 223 -21.82 7.80 -17.40
C ALA A 223 -21.15 6.43 -17.47
N PRO A 224 -19.89 6.36 -17.97
CA PRO A 224 -19.12 5.12 -17.95
C PRO A 224 -18.94 4.60 -16.51
N PRO A 225 -18.61 3.31 -16.34
CA PRO A 225 -18.31 2.77 -15.02
C PRO A 225 -17.20 3.55 -14.29
N ILE A 226 -17.51 3.97 -13.06
CA ILE A 226 -16.50 4.52 -12.14
C ILE A 226 -15.56 3.41 -11.68
N HIS A 227 -14.29 3.74 -11.50
CA HIS A 227 -13.34 2.88 -10.80
C HIS A 227 -13.05 3.52 -9.46
N LEU A 228 -13.80 3.08 -8.46
CA LEU A 228 -13.64 3.46 -7.06
C LEU A 228 -13.22 2.24 -6.27
N ALA A 229 -12.15 2.38 -5.49
CA ALA A 229 -11.71 1.37 -4.54
C ALA A 229 -11.68 1.92 -3.12
N LEU A 230 -12.31 1.19 -2.19
CA LEU A 230 -12.27 1.50 -0.77
C LEU A 230 -11.19 0.65 -0.10
N ALA A 231 -10.11 1.30 0.35
CA ALA A 231 -8.98 0.67 1.00
C ALA A 231 -9.18 0.55 2.51
N GLN A 232 -8.69 -0.56 3.06
CA GLN A 232 -9.04 -1.10 4.39
C GLN A 232 -10.46 -1.66 4.37
N ALA A 233 -11.45 -0.78 4.42
CA ALA A 233 -12.86 -1.11 4.68
C ALA A 233 -13.01 -2.06 5.88
N SER A 234 -12.14 -1.90 6.90
CA SER A 234 -11.96 -2.87 7.98
C SER A 234 -13.25 -3.10 8.73
N LEU A 235 -14.02 -2.06 9.05
CA LEU A 235 -15.41 -2.23 9.48
C LEU A 235 -16.37 -1.83 8.37
N THR A 236 -17.28 -2.75 8.03
CA THR A 236 -18.38 -2.48 7.09
C THR A 236 -19.71 -2.90 7.70
N LEU A 237 -20.70 -2.00 7.71
CA LEU A 237 -22.06 -2.32 8.14
C LEU A 237 -22.72 -3.33 7.19
N ALA A 238 -23.60 -4.17 7.72
CA ALA A 238 -24.27 -5.22 6.95
C ALA A 238 -25.06 -4.69 5.74
N GLU A 239 -25.67 -3.51 5.88
CA GLU A 239 -26.41 -2.81 4.81
C GLU A 239 -25.50 -2.36 3.64
N ASN A 240 -24.20 -2.20 3.88
CA ASN A 240 -23.25 -1.69 2.89
C ASN A 240 -22.60 -2.80 2.05
N TRP A 241 -22.55 -4.06 2.53
CA TRP A 241 -21.96 -5.17 1.76
C TRP A 241 -22.53 -5.35 0.34
N PRO A 242 -23.86 -5.36 0.12
CA PRO A 242 -24.41 -5.49 -1.24
C PRO A 242 -24.10 -4.27 -2.11
N ARG A 243 -24.07 -3.06 -1.51
CA ARG A 243 -23.86 -1.79 -2.23
C ARG A 243 -22.53 -1.73 -2.98
N PHE A 244 -21.48 -2.37 -2.47
CA PHE A 244 -20.20 -2.48 -3.20
C PHE A 244 -20.41 -3.09 -4.60
N ALA A 245 -21.14 -4.20 -4.69
CA ALA A 245 -21.37 -4.88 -5.97
C ALA A 245 -22.36 -4.11 -6.84
N GLU A 246 -23.42 -3.57 -6.25
CA GLU A 246 -24.46 -2.78 -6.95
C GLU A 246 -23.89 -1.52 -7.61
N LEU A 247 -22.97 -0.84 -6.93
CA LEU A 247 -22.36 0.40 -7.42
C LEU A 247 -21.11 0.19 -8.29
N GLY A 248 -20.60 -1.05 -8.34
CA GLY A 248 -19.34 -1.39 -9.00
C GLY A 248 -18.10 -0.86 -8.26
N VAL A 249 -18.18 -0.76 -6.93
CA VAL A 249 -17.10 -0.30 -6.05
C VAL A 249 -16.27 -1.50 -5.58
N ASP A 250 -14.96 -1.39 -5.78
CA ASP A 250 -14.01 -2.42 -5.36
C ASP A 250 -13.62 -2.24 -3.89
N VAL A 251 -13.29 -3.35 -3.23
CA VAL A 251 -12.73 -3.35 -1.87
C VAL A 251 -11.29 -3.79 -1.90
N VAL A 252 -10.41 -3.05 -1.23
CA VAL A 252 -8.98 -3.36 -1.14
C VAL A 252 -8.67 -3.80 0.29
N PHE A 253 -8.52 -5.10 0.46
CA PHE A 253 -8.10 -5.69 1.72
C PHE A 253 -6.58 -5.67 1.83
N GLN A 254 -6.08 -5.52 3.05
CA GLN A 254 -4.66 -5.68 3.35
C GLN A 254 -4.54 -6.95 4.18
N TYR A 255 -4.52 -8.09 3.49
CA TYR A 255 -4.70 -9.39 4.13
C TYR A 255 -3.75 -9.64 5.30
N GLN A 256 -2.52 -9.12 5.22
CA GLN A 256 -1.50 -9.24 6.27
C GLN A 256 -1.92 -8.59 7.60
N PHE A 257 -2.77 -7.56 7.60
CA PHE A 257 -3.28 -6.94 8.83
C PHE A 257 -4.27 -7.83 9.57
N SER A 258 -4.86 -8.79 8.87
CA SER A 258 -5.85 -9.68 9.45
C SER A 258 -5.24 -10.97 10.00
N GLN A 259 -4.14 -10.80 10.71
CA GLN A 259 -3.57 -11.75 11.64
C GLN A 259 -3.57 -11.11 13.03
N LEU A 260 -3.52 -11.92 14.09
CA LEU A 260 -3.36 -11.38 15.44
C LEU A 260 -2.02 -10.63 15.54
N ALA A 261 -2.02 -9.45 16.17
CA ALA A 261 -0.85 -8.59 16.28
C ALA A 261 -1.00 -7.63 17.47
N PRO A 262 0.09 -6.98 17.93
CA PRO A 262 0.04 -6.00 19.03
C PRO A 262 -0.96 -4.85 18.80
N MET A 263 -1.24 -4.50 17.55
CA MET A 263 -2.21 -3.46 17.23
C MET A 263 -3.67 -3.88 17.45
N TRP A 264 -3.94 -5.17 17.62
CA TRP A 264 -5.28 -5.74 17.76
C TRP A 264 -5.59 -6.18 19.18
N ILE A 265 -4.72 -7.01 19.77
CA ILE A 265 -4.98 -7.69 21.03
C ILE A 265 -4.45 -6.91 22.24
N PRO A 266 -5.19 -6.88 23.36
CA PRO A 266 -6.63 -7.15 23.46
C PRO A 266 -7.46 -5.89 23.19
N ASP A 267 -6.83 -4.72 23.31
CA ASP A 267 -7.54 -3.46 23.53
C ASP A 267 -8.29 -2.97 22.31
N THR A 268 -7.78 -3.18 21.09
CA THR A 268 -8.49 -2.76 19.87
C THR A 268 -9.75 -3.58 19.67
N PHE A 269 -9.68 -4.91 19.86
CA PHE A 269 -10.88 -5.75 19.79
C PHE A 269 -11.92 -5.37 20.85
N ASN A 270 -11.47 -5.15 22.09
CA ASN A 270 -12.38 -4.71 23.14
C ASN A 270 -12.94 -3.30 22.87
N SER A 271 -12.14 -2.40 22.31
CA SER A 271 -12.54 -1.02 22.05
C SER A 271 -13.58 -0.91 20.94
N ILE A 272 -13.55 -1.78 19.93
CA ILE A 272 -14.51 -1.69 18.83
C ILE A 272 -15.84 -2.37 19.19
N GLY A 273 -15.83 -3.21 20.23
CA GLY A 273 -16.98 -3.92 20.78
C GLY A 273 -17.19 -5.27 20.12
N GLU A 274 -17.49 -6.29 20.93
CA GLU A 274 -17.64 -7.68 20.48
C GLU A 274 -18.68 -7.84 19.35
N TYR A 275 -19.78 -7.08 19.41
CA TYR A 275 -20.84 -7.12 18.39
C TYR A 275 -20.39 -6.69 16.99
N ARG A 276 -19.24 -6.01 16.86
CA ARG A 276 -18.65 -5.61 15.58
C ARG A 276 -17.65 -6.61 15.02
N MET A 277 -17.27 -7.66 15.76
CA MET A 277 -16.29 -8.64 15.28
C MET A 277 -16.72 -9.32 13.98
N GLY A 278 -18.03 -9.54 13.78
CA GLY A 278 -18.57 -10.09 12.53
C GLY A 278 -18.46 -9.16 11.32
N ASN A 279 -18.23 -7.86 11.56
CA ASN A 279 -18.09 -6.84 10.52
C ASN A 279 -16.62 -6.52 10.22
N LEU A 280 -15.70 -6.98 11.07
CA LEU A 280 -14.26 -6.72 10.94
C LEU A 280 -13.68 -7.61 9.84
N ASP A 281 -13.17 -6.97 8.77
CA ASP A 281 -12.56 -7.62 7.62
C ASP A 281 -13.43 -8.78 7.11
N ALA A 282 -14.73 -8.52 6.95
CA ALA A 282 -15.75 -9.52 6.67
C ALA A 282 -15.71 -10.02 5.21
N TYR A 283 -14.57 -10.59 4.78
CA TYR A 283 -14.24 -10.87 3.38
C TYR A 283 -15.34 -11.62 2.61
N LEU A 284 -15.97 -12.61 3.24
CA LEU A 284 -17.02 -13.44 2.62
C LEU A 284 -18.32 -12.67 2.32
N MET A 285 -18.55 -11.53 2.97
CA MET A 285 -19.76 -10.73 2.79
C MET A 285 -19.69 -9.83 1.57
N HIS A 286 -18.50 -9.37 1.18
CA HIS A 286 -18.32 -8.55 -0.01
C HIS A 286 -18.56 -9.39 -1.28
N ARG A 287 -19.39 -8.92 -2.20
CA ARG A 287 -19.65 -9.61 -3.49
C ARG A 287 -18.97 -8.91 -4.68
N SER A 288 -18.42 -7.71 -4.47
CA SER A 288 -17.61 -6.99 -5.46
C SER A 288 -16.23 -7.62 -5.65
N ARG A 289 -15.41 -7.05 -6.56
CA ARG A 289 -14.03 -7.48 -6.68
C ARG A 289 -13.27 -7.09 -5.41
N ARG A 290 -12.46 -8.02 -4.96
CA ARG A 290 -11.56 -7.86 -3.81
C ARG A 290 -10.15 -7.76 -4.35
N LEU A 291 -9.40 -6.78 -3.88
CA LEU A 291 -8.00 -6.57 -4.22
C LEU A 291 -7.15 -6.84 -2.98
N ASP A 292 -5.89 -7.22 -3.21
CA ASP A 292 -4.86 -7.25 -2.17
C ASP A 292 -3.95 -6.03 -2.30
N ALA A 293 -3.52 -5.48 -1.17
CA ALA A 293 -2.62 -4.32 -1.10
C ALA A 293 -1.67 -4.37 0.10
N PRO A 294 -0.67 -5.26 0.12
CA PRO A 294 0.27 -5.32 1.25
C PRO A 294 0.97 -3.97 1.50
N GLN A 295 0.83 -3.44 2.71
CA GLN A 295 1.30 -2.09 3.05
C GLN A 295 2.75 -2.10 3.52
N CYS A 296 3.68 -2.02 2.57
CA CYS A 296 5.11 -2.08 2.85
C CYS A 296 5.65 -0.97 3.78
N THR A 297 4.91 0.10 4.06
CA THR A 297 5.35 1.16 5.01
C THR A 297 4.84 0.96 6.42
N VAL A 298 4.03 -0.06 6.65
CA VAL A 298 3.52 -0.37 8.00
C VAL A 298 3.95 -1.78 8.39
N ASP A 299 3.92 -2.72 7.45
CA ASP A 299 4.40 -4.09 7.63
C ASP A 299 5.49 -4.46 6.61
N PRO A 300 6.31 -5.48 6.90
CA PRO A 300 7.25 -6.05 5.93
C PRO A 300 6.56 -6.47 4.63
N LEU A 301 7.20 -6.21 3.48
CA LEU A 301 6.69 -6.62 2.17
C LEU A 301 6.78 -8.16 2.01
N ASP A 302 5.71 -8.84 2.39
CA ASP A 302 5.59 -10.29 2.28
C ASP A 302 4.22 -10.71 1.73
N VAL A 303 4.16 -10.75 0.41
CA VAL A 303 2.99 -11.20 -0.33
C VAL A 303 2.49 -12.57 0.13
N TRP A 304 3.38 -13.54 0.34
CA TRP A 304 2.93 -14.90 0.61
C TRP A 304 2.32 -14.99 2.00
N LEU A 305 2.89 -14.27 2.96
CA LEU A 305 2.28 -14.07 4.27
C LEU A 305 0.93 -13.36 4.16
N ALA A 306 0.80 -12.32 3.34
CA ALA A 306 -0.48 -11.66 3.09
C ALA A 306 -1.52 -12.63 2.53
N LEU A 307 -1.20 -13.39 1.47
CA LEU A 307 -2.11 -14.39 0.90
C LEU A 307 -2.47 -15.49 1.89
N LYS A 308 -1.52 -15.94 2.73
CA LYS A 308 -1.78 -16.87 3.83
C LYS A 308 -2.81 -16.29 4.80
N ALA A 309 -2.62 -15.07 5.28
CA ALA A 309 -3.55 -14.40 6.18
C ALA A 309 -4.93 -14.20 5.51
N GLY A 310 -4.97 -13.94 4.20
CA GLY A 310 -6.21 -13.86 3.43
C GLY A 310 -7.00 -15.17 3.39
N VAL A 311 -6.30 -16.32 3.32
CA VAL A 311 -6.90 -17.66 3.29
C VAL A 311 -7.29 -18.14 4.68
N THR A 312 -6.39 -17.97 5.64
CA THR A 312 -6.45 -18.66 6.94
C THR A 312 -6.88 -17.75 8.09
N ARG A 313 -6.81 -16.42 7.91
CA ARG A 313 -6.93 -15.41 8.97
C ARG A 313 -5.83 -15.54 10.03
N TRP A 314 -4.70 -16.14 9.68
CA TRP A 314 -3.67 -16.50 10.64
C TRP A 314 -2.28 -16.14 10.09
N GLY A 315 -1.41 -15.66 10.98
CA GLY A 315 0.01 -15.41 10.71
C GLY A 315 0.83 -16.68 10.52
N ASP A 316 2.15 -16.55 10.55
CA ASP A 316 3.09 -17.67 10.47
C ASP A 316 4.15 -17.57 11.58
N PRO A 317 4.13 -18.46 12.58
CA PRO A 317 5.09 -18.42 13.69
C PRO A 317 6.55 -18.66 13.25
N SER A 318 6.79 -19.18 12.03
CA SER A 318 8.14 -19.32 11.50
C SER A 318 8.58 -18.19 10.57
N SER A 319 7.71 -17.22 10.27
CA SER A 319 8.04 -16.09 9.40
C SER A 319 8.44 -14.88 10.23
N PRO A 320 9.64 -14.31 10.07
CA PRO A 320 10.06 -13.11 10.80
C PRO A 320 9.21 -11.87 10.46
N ASN A 321 8.44 -11.93 9.36
CA ASN A 321 7.54 -10.86 8.92
C ASN A 321 6.15 -10.95 9.57
N SER A 322 5.89 -11.97 10.39
CA SER A 322 4.60 -12.22 11.02
C SER A 322 4.65 -11.89 12.51
N ALA A 323 3.59 -11.24 13.01
CA ALA A 323 3.45 -11.03 14.45
C ALA A 323 3.42 -12.35 15.24
N ALA A 324 2.91 -13.43 14.63
CA ALA A 324 2.89 -14.77 15.23
C ALA A 324 4.30 -15.30 15.58
N SER A 325 5.37 -14.85 14.90
CA SER A 325 6.73 -15.26 15.25
C SER A 325 7.30 -14.54 16.47
N SER A 326 6.65 -13.48 16.94
CA SER A 326 7.12 -12.65 18.06
C SER A 326 6.55 -13.08 19.41
N SER A 327 5.40 -13.76 19.43
CA SER A 327 4.75 -14.25 20.65
C SER A 327 3.65 -15.27 20.34
N GLU A 328 3.49 -16.28 21.19
CA GLU A 328 2.37 -17.22 21.16
C GLU A 328 1.00 -16.53 21.31
N LEU A 329 0.94 -15.32 21.89
CA LEU A 329 -0.28 -14.51 21.97
C LEU A 329 -0.83 -14.11 20.59
N TYR A 330 0.03 -14.07 19.58
CA TYR A 330 -0.32 -13.70 18.21
C TYR A 330 -0.40 -14.92 17.28
N ASP A 331 -0.15 -16.11 17.80
CA ASP A 331 -0.25 -17.37 17.05
C ASP A 331 -1.67 -17.93 17.15
N GLY A 332 -2.60 -17.34 16.38
CA GLY A 332 -3.96 -17.82 16.28
C GLY A 332 -4.79 -17.13 15.21
N PRO A 333 -6.06 -17.57 15.05
CA PRO A 333 -6.94 -17.02 14.05
C PRO A 333 -7.43 -15.63 14.46
N PHE A 334 -7.35 -14.70 13.51
CA PHE A 334 -8.02 -13.41 13.55
C PHE A 334 -9.53 -13.59 13.33
N PRO A 335 -10.40 -12.72 13.90
CA PRO A 335 -11.84 -12.82 13.74
C PRO A 335 -12.33 -12.99 12.30
N GLY A 336 -13.42 -13.75 12.14
CA GLY A 336 -14.05 -14.01 10.84
C GLY A 336 -13.46 -15.21 10.11
N ARG A 337 -13.74 -15.29 8.80
CA ARG A 337 -13.30 -16.40 7.94
C ARG A 337 -12.55 -15.86 6.73
N GLY A 338 -11.49 -16.55 6.34
CA GLY A 338 -10.75 -16.25 5.14
C GLY A 338 -11.52 -16.62 3.87
N ILE A 339 -10.89 -16.37 2.72
CA ILE A 339 -11.42 -16.68 1.40
C ILE A 339 -10.58 -17.75 0.71
N SER A 340 -11.10 -18.34 -0.36
CA SER A 340 -10.38 -19.39 -1.07
C SER A 340 -9.01 -18.92 -1.59
N ARG A 341 -8.08 -19.86 -1.76
CA ARG A 341 -6.79 -19.65 -2.42
C ARG A 341 -6.93 -18.98 -3.79
N GLU A 342 -7.92 -19.39 -4.57
CA GLU A 342 -8.25 -18.75 -5.86
C GLU A 342 -8.67 -17.29 -5.69
N SER A 343 -9.48 -16.98 -4.68
CA SER A 343 -9.97 -15.61 -4.44
C SER A 343 -8.85 -14.66 -4.00
N VAL A 344 -7.97 -15.07 -3.08
CA VAL A 344 -6.82 -14.22 -2.70
C VAL A 344 -5.90 -13.98 -3.89
N LEU A 345 -5.68 -15.00 -4.74
CA LEU A 345 -4.86 -14.85 -5.93
C LEU A 345 -5.48 -13.95 -6.98
N LYS A 346 -6.79 -14.04 -7.22
CA LYS A 346 -7.49 -13.08 -8.09
C LYS A 346 -7.32 -11.65 -7.56
N GLY A 347 -7.36 -11.48 -6.23
CA GLY A 347 -7.12 -10.20 -5.56
C GLY A 347 -5.75 -9.60 -5.83
N ALA A 348 -4.70 -10.42 -5.76
CA ALA A 348 -3.34 -10.01 -6.08
C ALA A 348 -3.02 -10.06 -7.59
N THR A 349 -3.99 -10.30 -8.48
CA THR A 349 -3.75 -10.41 -9.92
C THR A 349 -4.80 -9.68 -10.75
N ILE A 350 -5.75 -10.40 -11.33
CA ILE A 350 -6.68 -9.88 -12.31
C ILE A 350 -7.60 -8.80 -11.74
N ASN A 351 -7.93 -8.84 -10.44
CA ASN A 351 -8.75 -7.80 -9.83
C ASN A 351 -7.99 -6.48 -9.69
N GLY A 352 -6.70 -6.54 -9.33
CA GLY A 352 -5.82 -5.38 -9.36
C GLY A 352 -5.70 -4.80 -10.78
N ALA A 353 -5.48 -5.66 -11.79
CA ALA A 353 -5.41 -5.21 -13.18
C ALA A 353 -6.71 -4.55 -13.66
N LYS A 354 -7.87 -5.07 -13.25
CA LYS A 354 -9.19 -4.48 -13.57
C LYS A 354 -9.37 -3.10 -12.97
N PHE A 355 -9.01 -2.92 -11.70
CA PHE A 355 -9.08 -1.61 -11.06
C PHE A 355 -8.16 -0.61 -11.78
N LEU A 356 -6.95 -1.03 -12.14
CA LEU A 356 -5.96 -0.24 -12.87
C LEU A 356 -6.25 -0.05 -14.37
N ARG A 357 -7.39 -0.54 -14.88
CA ARG A 357 -7.77 -0.50 -16.32
C ARG A 357 -6.72 -1.15 -17.24
N ALA A 358 -6.09 -2.21 -16.77
CA ALA A 358 -5.00 -2.90 -17.44
C ALA A 358 -5.29 -4.39 -17.69
N ASP A 359 -6.51 -4.86 -17.40
CA ASP A 359 -6.87 -6.27 -17.49
C ASP A 359 -6.96 -6.82 -18.92
N GLU A 360 -6.98 -5.95 -19.92
CA GLU A 360 -6.78 -6.34 -21.31
C GLU A 360 -5.32 -6.73 -21.62
N GLN A 361 -4.34 -6.20 -20.88
CA GLN A 361 -2.91 -6.43 -21.13
C GLN A 361 -2.25 -7.34 -20.09
N ILE A 362 -2.67 -7.27 -18.82
CA ILE A 362 -2.04 -7.96 -17.69
C ILE A 362 -3.07 -8.65 -16.78
N GLY A 363 -2.63 -9.19 -15.63
CA GLY A 363 -3.51 -9.84 -14.65
C GLY A 363 -3.87 -11.32 -14.89
N SER A 364 -3.84 -11.82 -16.13
CA SER A 364 -4.03 -13.26 -16.45
C SER A 364 -3.12 -13.78 -17.57
N LEU A 365 -2.96 -15.11 -17.66
CA LEU A 365 -2.19 -15.78 -18.70
C LEU A 365 -3.11 -16.25 -19.82
N GLU A 366 -3.36 -15.36 -20.78
CA GLU A 366 -4.23 -15.56 -21.93
C GLU A 366 -3.52 -15.10 -23.20
N VAL A 367 -3.85 -15.72 -24.34
CA VAL A 367 -3.30 -15.31 -25.64
C VAL A 367 -3.68 -13.86 -25.90
N GLY A 368 -2.68 -13.04 -26.27
CA GLY A 368 -2.85 -11.59 -26.52
C GLY A 368 -2.41 -10.69 -25.37
N LYS A 369 -2.23 -11.24 -24.16
CA LYS A 369 -1.73 -10.49 -22.98
C LYS A 369 -0.21 -10.54 -22.87
N LEU A 370 0.36 -9.59 -22.13
CA LEU A 370 1.79 -9.58 -21.79
C LEU A 370 2.15 -10.80 -20.95
N ALA A 371 3.34 -11.36 -21.17
CA ALA A 371 3.87 -12.47 -20.41
C ALA A 371 4.53 -12.00 -19.11
N ASP A 372 3.72 -11.47 -18.19
CA ASP A 372 4.11 -11.23 -16.81
C ASP A 372 3.99 -12.55 -16.04
N ILE A 373 5.10 -13.15 -15.63
CA ILE A 373 5.09 -14.52 -15.08
C ILE A 373 6.01 -14.59 -13.87
N ILE A 374 5.53 -15.23 -12.80
CA ILE A 374 6.41 -15.73 -11.74
C ILE A 374 6.42 -17.25 -11.71
N VAL A 375 7.60 -17.81 -11.45
CA VAL A 375 7.80 -19.22 -11.08
C VAL A 375 8.02 -19.28 -9.59
N THR A 376 7.28 -20.14 -8.90
CA THR A 376 7.37 -20.31 -7.44
C THR A 376 8.00 -21.64 -7.08
N GLU A 377 8.60 -21.72 -5.89
CA GLU A 377 9.21 -22.93 -5.37
C GLU A 377 8.20 -24.05 -5.13
N LYS A 378 7.02 -23.69 -4.61
CA LYS A 378 5.94 -24.62 -4.31
C LYS A 378 4.67 -24.26 -5.07
N ASN A 379 3.82 -25.26 -5.32
CA ASN A 379 2.47 -25.05 -5.82
C ASN A 379 1.57 -24.53 -4.69
N PHE A 380 1.16 -23.27 -4.81
CA PHE A 380 0.29 -22.61 -3.82
C PHE A 380 -1.05 -23.34 -3.60
N PHE A 381 -1.53 -24.14 -4.55
CA PHE A 381 -2.78 -24.88 -4.42
C PHE A 381 -2.65 -26.24 -3.73
N GLU A 382 -1.42 -26.74 -3.54
CA GLU A 382 -1.18 -28.10 -3.02
C GLU A 382 -0.50 -28.12 -1.65
N VAL A 383 0.24 -27.06 -1.28
CA VAL A 383 0.87 -26.96 0.04
C VAL A 383 -0.18 -26.91 1.16
N PRO A 384 0.12 -27.38 2.38
CA PRO A 384 -0.76 -27.19 3.53
C PRO A 384 -0.87 -25.70 3.91
N ASP A 385 -1.94 -25.32 4.60
CA ASP A 385 -2.27 -23.92 4.92
C ASP A 385 -1.17 -23.23 5.75
N GLU A 386 -0.51 -23.98 6.63
CA GLU A 386 0.58 -23.54 7.48
C GLU A 386 1.79 -23.08 6.66
N GLU A 387 1.99 -23.65 5.48
CA GLU A 387 3.12 -23.38 4.59
C GLU A 387 2.84 -22.31 3.53
N LEU A 388 1.60 -21.82 3.40
CA LEU A 388 1.23 -20.85 2.35
C LEU A 388 2.11 -19.59 2.36
N GLY A 389 2.49 -19.14 3.56
CA GLY A 389 3.32 -17.96 3.78
C GLY A 389 4.80 -18.15 3.45
N ARG A 390 5.24 -19.38 3.21
CA ARG A 390 6.67 -19.75 3.08
C ARG A 390 7.08 -20.02 1.64
N ASN A 391 6.26 -19.62 0.68
CA ASN A 391 6.58 -19.81 -0.73
C ASN A 391 7.61 -18.76 -1.19
N ARG A 392 8.40 -19.11 -2.20
CA ARG A 392 9.48 -18.25 -2.72
C ARG A 392 9.32 -18.06 -4.20
N VAL A 393 9.59 -16.84 -4.66
CA VAL A 393 9.67 -16.54 -6.09
C VAL A 393 11.07 -16.92 -6.59
N LEU A 394 11.08 -17.81 -7.57
CA LEU A 394 12.28 -18.32 -8.21
C LEU A 394 12.63 -17.51 -9.45
N LEU A 395 11.62 -17.09 -10.22
CA LEU A 395 11.78 -16.31 -11.45
C LEU A 395 10.67 -15.28 -11.54
N THR A 396 11.01 -14.11 -12.08
CA THR A 396 10.07 -13.02 -12.40
C THR A 396 10.31 -12.61 -13.84
N MET A 397 9.25 -12.54 -14.62
CA MET A 397 9.25 -12.15 -16.03
C MET A 397 8.28 -10.99 -16.20
N LEU A 398 8.69 -9.97 -16.94
CA LEU A 398 7.87 -8.82 -17.29
C LEU A 398 7.77 -8.76 -18.80
N GLY A 399 6.55 -8.77 -19.35
CA GLY A 399 6.34 -8.61 -20.79
C GLY A 399 7.04 -9.65 -21.67
N GLY A 400 7.36 -10.83 -21.14
CA GLY A 400 8.11 -11.88 -21.85
C GLY A 400 9.63 -11.81 -21.68
N GLU A 401 10.16 -10.75 -21.07
CA GLU A 401 11.59 -10.65 -20.73
C GLU A 401 11.82 -11.19 -19.32
N VAL A 402 12.79 -12.09 -19.14
CA VAL A 402 13.17 -12.54 -17.79
C VAL A 402 13.84 -11.39 -17.09
N ASP A 403 13.04 -10.73 -16.28
CA ASP A 403 13.48 -9.69 -15.41
C ASP A 403 14.35 -10.34 -14.34
N GLY A 404 13.75 -11.16 -13.45
CA GLY A 404 14.14 -11.87 -12.21
C GLY A 404 14.59 -13.32 -12.35
N ALA A 405 15.73 -13.78 -11.81
CA ALA A 405 15.97 -15.24 -11.67
C ALA A 405 16.91 -15.63 -10.51
N GLN A 406 16.58 -16.72 -9.81
CA GLN A 406 17.45 -17.40 -8.84
C GLN A 406 18.52 -18.26 -9.54
N SER A 407 19.63 -18.54 -8.85
CA SER A 407 20.79 -19.24 -9.43
C SER A 407 20.52 -20.66 -9.91
N ILE A 408 19.43 -21.28 -9.44
CA ILE A 408 18.99 -22.62 -9.86
C ILE A 408 18.68 -22.71 -11.37
N PHE A 409 18.37 -21.59 -12.03
CA PHE A 409 18.18 -21.55 -13.48
C PHE A 409 19.50 -21.55 -14.28
N GLY A 410 20.64 -21.49 -13.59
CA GLY A 410 21.97 -21.74 -14.14
C GLY A 410 22.38 -20.79 -15.28
N ARG A 411 23.17 -21.30 -16.25
CA ARG A 411 23.62 -20.58 -17.46
C ARG A 411 22.54 -20.47 -18.55
N TYR A 412 21.36 -21.06 -18.35
CA TYR A 412 20.32 -21.18 -19.37
C TYR A 412 19.44 -19.95 -19.51
N ILE A 413 19.44 -19.08 -18.48
CA ILE A 413 18.65 -17.85 -18.44
C ILE A 413 19.59 -16.71 -18.06
N THR A 414 19.63 -15.68 -18.91
CA THR A 414 20.33 -14.42 -18.61
C THR A 414 19.27 -13.39 -18.20
N PRO A 415 19.06 -13.13 -16.90
CA PRO A 415 18.11 -12.11 -16.47
C PRO A 415 18.59 -10.72 -16.85
N LYS A 416 17.66 -9.83 -17.22
CA LYS A 416 17.93 -8.43 -17.57
C LYS A 416 18.73 -7.71 -16.48
N PHE A 417 18.34 -7.92 -15.21
CA PHE A 417 19.06 -7.42 -14.05
C PHE A 417 19.66 -8.61 -13.30
N PRO A 418 20.97 -8.82 -13.20
CA PRO A 418 21.47 -9.95 -12.42
C PRO A 418 21.08 -9.83 -10.95
N ASN A 419 20.46 -10.86 -10.34
CA ASN A 419 20.31 -10.97 -8.89
C ASN A 419 21.67 -11.34 -8.27
N ASN A 420 22.67 -10.47 -8.45
CA ASN A 420 24.00 -10.62 -7.88
C ASN A 420 24.22 -9.45 -6.93
N ASN A 421 24.35 -9.77 -5.63
CA ASN A 421 24.63 -8.82 -4.54
C ASN A 421 25.79 -7.87 -4.86
N THR A 422 26.71 -8.26 -5.76
CA THR A 422 27.82 -7.42 -6.23
C THR A 422 27.36 -6.21 -7.05
N VAL A 423 26.32 -6.35 -7.89
CA VAL A 423 25.77 -5.26 -8.72
C VAL A 423 24.92 -4.33 -7.85
N THR A 424 24.08 -4.87 -6.97
CA THR A 424 23.34 -4.12 -5.94
C THR A 424 24.28 -3.31 -5.05
N ALA A 425 25.39 -3.91 -4.59
CA ALA A 425 26.43 -3.20 -3.84
C ALA A 425 27.18 -2.15 -4.69
N LYS A 426 27.28 -2.32 -6.02
CA LYS A 426 27.91 -1.35 -6.93
C LYS A 426 26.97 -0.17 -7.25
N MET A 427 25.67 -0.41 -7.35
CA MET A 427 24.63 0.61 -7.52
C MET A 427 24.44 1.41 -6.23
N ALA A 428 24.35 0.74 -5.07
CA ALA A 428 24.34 1.41 -3.76
C ALA A 428 25.61 2.25 -3.50
N ARG A 429 26.74 1.93 -4.12
CA ARG A 429 27.96 2.75 -4.08
C ARG A 429 27.97 3.94 -5.03
N ARG A 430 27.04 4.03 -5.99
CA ARG A 430 26.96 5.11 -6.99
C ARG A 430 25.89 6.14 -6.66
N VAL A 431 25.01 5.82 -5.73
CA VAL A 431 23.84 6.61 -5.33
C VAL A 431 24.02 7.03 -3.87
N ILE A 432 23.90 8.32 -3.59
CA ILE A 432 23.83 8.85 -2.21
C ILE A 432 22.59 9.73 -2.14
N GLY A 433 21.61 9.31 -1.35
CA GLY A 433 20.31 10.00 -1.27
C GLY A 433 19.59 10.04 -2.61
N GLY A 434 19.64 8.96 -3.40
CA GLY A 434 18.98 8.88 -4.71
C GLY A 434 19.69 9.57 -5.89
N LEU A 435 20.83 10.25 -5.70
CA LEU A 435 21.56 10.93 -6.78
C LEU A 435 22.77 10.14 -7.27
N HIS A 436 22.85 9.91 -8.59
CA HIS A 436 24.03 9.32 -9.23
C HIS A 436 25.22 10.30 -9.12
N GLY A 437 26.38 9.83 -8.65
CA GLY A 437 27.53 10.69 -8.35
C GLY A 437 28.08 11.53 -9.51
N GLU A 438 27.72 11.18 -10.75
CA GLU A 438 28.06 11.96 -11.96
C GLU A 438 27.24 13.26 -12.07
N HIS A 439 26.04 13.29 -11.51
CA HIS A 439 25.14 14.45 -11.48
C HIS A 439 25.41 15.42 -10.31
N LEU A 440 26.33 15.07 -9.41
CA LEU A 440 26.76 15.95 -8.33
C LEU A 440 27.81 16.94 -8.84
N ASP A 441 27.61 18.21 -8.50
CA ASP A 441 28.62 19.24 -8.71
C ASP A 441 29.85 19.03 -7.78
N THR A 442 30.88 19.85 -7.94
CA THR A 442 32.14 19.72 -7.19
C THR A 442 31.93 19.79 -5.68
N GLN A 443 30.95 20.56 -5.21
CA GLN A 443 30.62 20.72 -3.79
C GLN A 443 29.85 19.49 -3.26
N GLY A 444 28.88 18.98 -4.01
CA GLY A 444 28.16 17.74 -3.70
C GLY A 444 29.08 16.53 -3.65
N ARG A 445 30.07 16.44 -4.54
CA ARG A 445 31.11 15.38 -4.50
C ARG A 445 31.99 15.48 -3.24
N ALA A 446 32.31 16.69 -2.78
CA ALA A 446 33.13 16.89 -1.58
C ALA A 446 32.40 16.50 -0.30
N GLU A 447 31.12 16.84 -0.18
CA GLU A 447 30.27 16.44 0.96
C GLU A 447 30.04 14.91 0.99
N VAL A 448 29.91 14.28 -0.17
CA VAL A 448 29.87 12.81 -0.30
C VAL A 448 31.11 12.12 0.27
N VAL A 449 32.31 12.63 -0.02
CA VAL A 449 33.57 12.08 0.52
C VAL A 449 33.64 12.27 2.04
N ARG A 450 33.06 13.35 2.56
CA ARG A 450 32.99 13.66 3.98
C ARG A 450 32.07 12.70 4.74
N MET A 451 30.89 12.43 4.20
CA MET A 451 29.92 11.48 4.77
C MET A 451 30.45 10.04 4.80
N ARG A 452 31.16 9.59 3.75
CA ARG A 452 31.76 8.25 3.71
C ARG A 452 32.84 8.02 4.76
N LYS A 453 33.58 9.05 5.17
CA LYS A 453 34.57 8.94 6.25
C LYS A 453 33.92 8.69 7.62
N HIS A 454 32.68 9.10 7.82
CA HIS A 454 31.97 8.94 9.10
C HIS A 454 31.26 7.59 9.28
N GLN A 455 31.06 6.79 8.21
CA GLN A 455 30.61 5.40 8.34
C GLN A 455 31.72 4.40 8.73
N GLY A 456 32.95 4.88 8.86
CA GLY A 456 34.08 4.12 9.41
C GLY A 456 34.25 4.31 10.92
N CYS A 457 33.19 4.22 11.72
CA CYS A 457 33.34 4.12 13.18
C CYS A 457 33.73 2.68 13.53
N GLY A 458 35.04 2.43 13.58
CA GLY A 458 35.60 1.21 14.12
C GLY A 458 35.18 1.03 15.58
N HIS A 459 34.37 0.03 15.86
CA HIS A 459 34.33 -0.59 17.17
C HIS A 459 35.61 -1.40 17.34
N GLY A 460 36.67 -0.73 17.78
CA GLY A 460 37.98 -1.29 18.01
C GLY A 460 38.69 -0.55 19.14
N GLN A 461 38.51 -1.07 20.36
CA GLN A 461 39.27 -0.82 21.59
C GLN A 461 39.15 0.54 22.29
N ALA A 462 39.00 0.41 23.62
CA ALA A 462 39.24 1.37 24.70
C ALA A 462 38.05 2.15 25.28
N HIS A 463 37.77 1.78 26.54
CA HIS A 463 37.04 2.42 27.65
C HIS A 463 35.52 2.31 27.74
#